data_AF-K1SPW5-F1
#
_entry.id   AF-K1SPW5-F1
#
_cell.length_a   1.000
_cell.length_b   1.000
_cell.length_c   1.000
_cell.angle_alpha   90.00
_cell.angle_beta   90.00
_cell.angle_gamma   90.00
#
_symmetry.space_group_name_H-M   'P 1'
#
loop_
_entity.id
_entity.type
_entity.pdbx_description
1 polymer ?
#
loop_
_entity_poly.entity_id
_entity_poly.type
_entity_poly.pdbx_seq_one_letter_code
_entity_poly.pdbx_strand_id
1 'polypeptide(L)'
;MLATNEPDIPGIPNQYEYTYSCYTQEMVDKVNEIAAKYDLKLLEEWIPFQRYQSDIFLEETGIQSLLLPDSGAQITGMVGMLYPPYNFSMEFNLVTENAGTLMTSYGYARKDYFPRAFPGGMDIDAYEQWDHTTPGGTKLLLALNSKGQGEIIAEQENAMIMISIDGNRATSHTAY
;
A
#
# COMPACT_ATOMS: atom_id res chain seq x y z
N MET A 1 -14.18 -7.25 21.11
CA MET A 1 -15.38 -6.41 21.26
C MET A 1 -16.05 -6.36 19.90
N LEU A 2 -17.37 -6.56 19.83
CA LEU A 2 -18.13 -6.30 18.61
C LEU A 2 -18.07 -4.79 18.38
N ALA A 3 -17.35 -4.35 17.35
CA ALA A 3 -17.39 -2.95 16.95
C ALA A 3 -18.84 -2.62 16.58
N THR A 4 -19.43 -1.64 17.25
CA THR A 4 -20.67 -1.04 16.79
C THR A 4 -20.38 -0.40 15.43
N ASN A 5 -21.24 -0.61 14.43
CA ASN A 5 -21.13 0.06 13.12
C ASN A 5 -21.40 1.58 13.21
N GLU A 6 -21.23 2.19 14.38
CA GLU A 6 -21.37 3.63 14.58
C GLU A 6 -19.99 4.26 14.41
N PRO A 7 -19.88 5.39 13.67
CA PRO A 7 -18.62 6.09 13.51
C PRO A 7 -18.12 6.61 14.86
N ASP A 8 -16.79 6.62 15.06
CA ASP A 8 -16.23 7.22 16.28
C ASP A 8 -16.46 8.74 16.29
N ILE A 9 -16.69 9.34 15.11
CA ILE A 9 -16.99 10.77 14.95
C ILE A 9 -18.45 10.96 14.55
N PRO A 10 -19.30 11.51 15.45
CA PRO A 10 -20.70 11.77 15.15
C PRO A 10 -20.89 12.61 13.89
N GLY A 11 -21.66 12.08 12.93
CA GLY A 11 -21.99 12.78 11.69
C GLY A 11 -21.02 12.54 10.53
N ILE A 12 -19.88 11.89 10.74
CA ILE A 12 -18.98 11.46 9.66
C ILE A 12 -19.22 9.98 9.38
N PRO A 13 -19.54 9.56 8.14
CA PRO A 13 -19.69 8.15 7.85
C PRO A 13 -18.38 7.38 7.97
N ASN A 14 -18.42 6.13 8.45
CA ASN A 14 -17.27 5.23 8.60
C ASN A 14 -16.35 5.19 7.37
N GLN A 15 -16.92 5.18 6.17
CA GLN A 15 -16.15 5.23 4.92
C GLN A 15 -15.19 6.43 4.89
N TYR A 16 -15.66 7.63 5.23
CA TYR A 16 -14.82 8.83 5.23
C TYR A 16 -13.86 8.86 6.40
N GLU A 17 -14.32 8.45 7.59
CA GLU A 17 -13.48 8.41 8.77
C GLU A 17 -12.33 7.40 8.62
N TYR A 18 -12.67 6.14 8.32
CA TYR A 18 -11.73 5.04 8.38
C TYR A 18 -10.92 4.87 7.09
N THR A 19 -11.51 5.09 5.91
CA THR A 19 -10.79 4.94 4.63
C THR A 19 -10.06 6.21 4.23
N TYR A 20 -10.64 7.38 4.52
CA TYR A 20 -10.10 8.68 4.10
C TYR A 20 -9.58 9.55 5.25
N SER A 21 -9.64 9.08 6.50
CA SER A 21 -9.17 9.83 7.67
C SER A 21 -9.79 11.23 7.75
N CYS A 22 -11.07 11.35 7.40
CA CYS A 22 -11.82 12.59 7.53
C CYS A 22 -12.33 12.76 8.96
N TYR A 23 -11.98 13.88 9.58
CA TYR A 23 -12.40 14.21 10.95
C TYR A 23 -13.45 15.33 11.01
N THR A 24 -13.75 15.96 9.87
CA THR A 24 -14.69 17.08 9.76
C THR A 24 -15.48 17.00 8.46
N GLN A 25 -16.65 17.67 8.42
CA GLN A 25 -17.44 17.77 7.19
C GLN A 25 -16.68 18.48 6.06
N GLU A 26 -15.83 19.46 6.39
CA GLU A 26 -14.98 20.13 5.40
C GLU A 26 -14.03 19.15 4.69
N MET A 27 -13.46 18.19 5.42
CA MET A 27 -12.61 17.14 4.83
C MET A 27 -13.43 16.21 3.93
N VAL A 28 -14.63 15.83 4.36
CA VAL A 28 -15.58 15.03 3.56
C VAL A 28 -15.95 15.74 2.26
N ASP A 29 -16.31 17.01 2.35
CA ASP A 29 -16.67 17.84 1.20
C ASP A 29 -15.48 17.95 0.24
N LYS A 30 -14.25 18.03 0.77
CA LYS A 30 -13.05 18.09 -0.05
C LYS A 30 -12.71 16.79 -0.77
N VAL A 31 -12.89 15.64 -0.12
CA VAL A 31 -12.79 14.34 -0.78
C VAL A 31 -13.80 14.27 -1.93
N ASN A 32 -15.05 14.66 -1.69
CA ASN A 32 -16.10 14.68 -2.71
C ASN A 32 -15.81 15.64 -3.86
N GLU A 33 -15.33 16.86 -3.56
CA GLU A 33 -14.94 17.86 -4.56
C GLU A 33 -13.86 17.30 -5.48
N ILE A 34 -12.80 16.69 -4.92
CA ILE A 34 -11.70 16.16 -5.71
C ILE A 34 -12.14 14.92 -6.49
N ALA A 35 -12.90 14.01 -5.87
CA ALA A 35 -13.42 12.83 -6.54
C ALA A 35 -14.30 13.23 -7.74
N ALA A 36 -15.23 14.17 -7.57
CA ALA A 36 -16.06 14.67 -8.66
C ALA A 36 -15.25 15.39 -9.75
N LYS A 37 -14.25 16.19 -9.37
CA LYS A 37 -13.39 16.92 -10.33
C LYS A 37 -12.65 16.00 -11.29
N TYR A 38 -12.21 14.85 -10.80
CA TYR A 38 -11.42 13.88 -11.57
C TYR A 38 -12.21 12.63 -11.99
N ASP A 39 -13.55 12.64 -11.82
CA ASP A 39 -14.44 11.51 -12.13
C ASP A 39 -14.02 10.20 -11.44
N LEU A 40 -13.61 10.32 -10.18
CA LEU A 40 -13.14 9.21 -9.35
C LEU A 40 -14.28 8.65 -8.51
N LYS A 41 -14.32 7.33 -8.39
CA LYS A 41 -15.20 6.62 -7.47
C LYS A 41 -14.59 6.60 -6.07
N LEU A 42 -15.44 6.50 -5.05
CA LEU A 42 -14.99 6.31 -3.68
C LEU A 42 -14.87 4.83 -3.33
N LEU A 43 -13.87 4.52 -2.52
CA LEU A 43 -13.63 3.24 -1.86
C LEU A 43 -14.53 3.12 -0.64
N GLU A 44 -14.99 1.92 -0.33
CA GLU A 44 -15.81 1.66 0.86
C GLU A 44 -14.96 1.62 2.14
N GLU A 45 -15.60 1.34 3.28
CA GLU A 45 -14.91 1.11 4.54
C GLU A 45 -13.89 -0.03 4.42
N TRP A 46 -12.69 0.18 4.95
CA TRP A 46 -11.60 -0.78 4.82
C TRP A 46 -11.80 -2.02 5.71
N ILE A 47 -11.28 -3.14 5.23
CA ILE A 47 -11.37 -4.43 5.91
C ILE A 47 -9.94 -4.89 6.26
N PRO A 48 -9.57 -5.00 7.55
CA PRO A 48 -8.29 -5.58 7.95
C PRO A 48 -8.22 -7.06 7.57
N PHE A 49 -7.05 -7.51 7.15
CA PHE A 49 -6.71 -8.94 7.20
C PHE A 49 -5.43 -9.17 8.00
N GLN A 50 -5.42 -10.25 8.76
CA GLN A 50 -4.32 -10.65 9.63
C GLN A 50 -3.48 -11.76 9.00
N ARG A 51 -2.33 -12.07 9.61
CA ARG A 51 -1.37 -13.07 9.11
C ARG A 51 -1.99 -14.42 8.76
N TYR A 52 -2.93 -14.91 9.58
CA TYR A 52 -3.60 -16.19 9.36
C TYR A 52 -4.65 -16.16 8.22
N GLN A 53 -4.93 -14.99 7.65
CA GLN A 53 -5.84 -14.78 6.51
C GLN A 53 -5.08 -14.44 5.22
N SER A 54 -3.75 -14.34 5.26
CA SER A 54 -2.94 -13.89 4.12
C SER A 54 -3.10 -14.78 2.88
N ASP A 55 -3.10 -16.10 3.04
CA ASP A 55 -3.28 -17.03 1.91
C ASP A 55 -4.65 -16.84 1.22
N ILE A 56 -5.71 -16.70 2.02
CA ILE A 56 -7.08 -16.46 1.52
C ILE A 56 -7.13 -15.11 0.80
N PHE A 57 -6.50 -14.07 1.36
CA PHE A 57 -6.45 -12.75 0.73
C PHE A 57 -5.76 -12.78 -0.64
N LEU A 58 -4.62 -13.46 -0.75
CA LEU A 58 -3.90 -13.62 -2.00
C LEU A 58 -4.73 -14.39 -3.04
N GLU A 59 -5.41 -15.46 -2.63
CA GLU A 59 -6.31 -16.23 -3.49
C GLU A 59 -7.47 -15.37 -4.03
N GLU A 60 -8.18 -14.65 -3.16
CA GLU A 60 -9.34 -13.82 -3.54
C GLU A 60 -8.96 -12.62 -4.42
N THR A 61 -7.74 -12.11 -4.29
CA THR A 61 -7.21 -11.04 -5.16
C THR A 61 -6.62 -11.56 -6.47
N GLY A 62 -6.55 -12.88 -6.65
CA GLY A 62 -5.92 -13.53 -7.81
C GLY A 62 -4.40 -13.39 -7.84
N ILE A 63 -3.78 -13.01 -6.71
CA ILE A 63 -2.33 -12.89 -6.57
C ILE A 63 -1.79 -14.28 -6.21
N GLN A 64 -1.19 -14.95 -7.19
CA GLN A 64 -0.66 -16.30 -6.95
C GLN A 64 0.60 -16.30 -6.06
N SER A 65 1.46 -15.31 -6.21
CA SER A 65 2.67 -15.12 -5.40
C SER A 65 3.21 -13.71 -5.61
N LEU A 66 3.82 -13.14 -4.57
CA LEU A 66 4.62 -11.91 -4.66
C LEU A 66 6.10 -12.17 -4.96
N LEU A 67 6.53 -13.43 -4.89
CA LEU A 67 7.90 -13.86 -5.17
C LEU A 67 7.95 -14.73 -6.43
N LEU A 68 8.99 -14.54 -7.23
CA LEU A 68 9.31 -15.46 -8.32
C LEU A 68 9.73 -16.83 -7.75
N PRO A 69 9.44 -17.92 -8.49
CA PRO A 69 10.00 -19.23 -8.20
C PRO A 69 11.52 -19.16 -8.09
N ASP A 70 12.09 -19.89 -7.15
CA ASP A 70 13.54 -20.02 -6.95
C ASP A 70 14.30 -18.71 -6.66
N SER A 71 13.59 -17.64 -6.27
CA SER A 71 14.22 -16.35 -5.92
C SER A 71 15.12 -16.41 -4.68
N GLY A 72 15.04 -17.47 -3.87
CA GLY A 72 15.72 -17.58 -2.58
C GLY A 72 15.19 -16.63 -1.50
N ALA A 73 14.23 -15.78 -1.83
CA ALA A 73 13.59 -14.86 -0.90
C ALA A 73 12.43 -15.53 -0.16
N GLN A 74 12.07 -14.98 1.01
CA GLN A 74 10.91 -15.41 1.78
C GLN A 74 10.10 -14.20 2.25
N ILE A 75 8.77 -14.34 2.28
CA ILE A 75 7.87 -13.35 2.86
C ILE A 75 7.37 -13.89 4.20
N THR A 76 7.43 -13.05 5.24
CA THR A 76 6.88 -13.40 6.56
C THR A 76 6.06 -12.25 7.15
N GLY A 77 5.12 -12.58 8.03
CA GLY A 77 4.38 -11.58 8.80
C GLY A 77 3.41 -10.73 7.98
N MET A 78 2.94 -11.20 6.83
CA MET A 78 2.03 -10.45 5.96
C MET A 78 0.74 -10.08 6.70
N VAL A 79 0.41 -8.81 6.71
CA VAL A 79 -0.85 -8.24 7.16
C VAL A 79 -1.26 -7.16 6.17
N GLY A 80 -2.51 -6.70 6.22
CA GLY A 80 -2.91 -5.61 5.35
C GLY A 80 -4.36 -5.19 5.49
N MET A 81 -4.78 -4.41 4.51
CA MET A 81 -6.09 -3.78 4.45
C MET A 81 -6.61 -3.87 3.02
N LEU A 82 -7.85 -4.36 2.88
CA LEU A 82 -8.62 -4.28 1.65
C LEU A 82 -9.47 -3.00 1.69
N TYR A 83 -9.47 -2.26 0.59
CA TYR A 83 -10.36 -1.13 0.35
C TYR A 83 -11.29 -1.52 -0.79
N PRO A 84 -12.50 -1.99 -0.49
CA PRO A 84 -13.43 -2.39 -1.52
C PRO A 84 -13.72 -1.20 -2.46
N PRO A 85 -13.95 -1.47 -3.74
CA PRO A 85 -14.00 -2.81 -4.34
C PRO A 85 -12.64 -3.40 -4.76
N TYR A 86 -11.56 -2.62 -4.88
CA TYR A 86 -10.38 -3.08 -5.64
C TYR A 86 -9.00 -2.64 -5.13
N ASN A 87 -8.92 -1.73 -4.16
CA ASN A 87 -7.61 -1.24 -3.70
C ASN A 87 -7.17 -2.06 -2.49
N PHE A 88 -5.87 -2.23 -2.29
CA PHE A 88 -5.36 -2.87 -1.08
C PHE A 88 -3.95 -2.41 -0.75
N SER A 89 -3.59 -2.58 0.51
CA SER A 89 -2.24 -2.35 1.02
C SER A 89 -1.83 -3.51 1.90
N MET A 90 -0.60 -3.97 1.77
CA MET A 90 -0.01 -5.04 2.55
C MET A 90 1.31 -4.58 3.15
N GLU A 91 1.64 -5.07 4.33
CA GLU A 91 2.94 -4.93 4.96
C GLU A 91 3.46 -6.32 5.31
N PHE A 92 4.74 -6.56 5.04
CA PHE A 92 5.40 -7.83 5.33
C PHE A 92 6.91 -7.65 5.45
N ASN A 93 7.57 -8.65 6.02
CA ASN A 93 9.02 -8.75 6.00
C ASN A 93 9.47 -9.55 4.77
N LEU A 94 10.30 -8.94 3.94
CA LEU A 94 11.03 -9.60 2.85
C LEU A 94 12.40 -10.05 3.37
N VAL A 95 12.61 -11.36 3.44
CA VAL A 95 13.88 -11.97 3.86
C VAL A 95 14.66 -12.37 2.61
N THR A 96 15.89 -11.88 2.50
CA THR A 96 16.81 -12.20 1.40
C THR A 96 18.17 -12.60 1.96
N GLU A 97 18.93 -13.40 1.21
CA GLU A 97 20.28 -13.82 1.63
C GLU A 97 21.24 -12.62 1.77
N ASN A 98 21.15 -11.65 0.85
CA ASN A 98 22.11 -10.55 0.77
C ASN A 98 21.79 -9.35 1.68
N ALA A 99 20.50 -9.09 1.94
CA ALA A 99 20.07 -7.91 2.69
C ALA A 99 19.42 -8.24 4.05
N GLY A 100 19.33 -9.53 4.41
CA GLY A 100 18.65 -9.96 5.62
C GLY A 100 17.14 -9.70 5.55
N THR A 101 16.57 -9.17 6.63
CA THR A 101 15.13 -8.91 6.75
C THR A 101 14.82 -7.44 6.50
N LEU A 102 14.02 -7.17 5.46
CA LEU A 102 13.59 -5.84 5.04
C LEU A 102 12.09 -5.66 5.31
N MET A 103 11.69 -4.55 5.93
CA MET A 103 10.27 -4.20 6.02
C MET A 103 9.81 -3.71 4.64
N THR A 104 8.71 -4.27 4.15
CA THR A 104 8.19 -4.00 2.82
C THR A 104 6.70 -3.68 2.88
N SER A 105 6.29 -2.59 2.24
CA SER A 105 4.88 -2.32 1.95
C SER A 105 4.60 -2.58 0.48
N TYR A 106 3.40 -3.06 0.18
CA TYR A 106 2.90 -3.27 -1.17
C TYR A 106 1.54 -2.62 -1.27
N GLY A 107 1.38 -1.71 -2.21
CA GLY A 107 0.16 -0.99 -2.48
C GLY A 107 -0.34 -1.21 -3.89
N TYR A 108 -1.64 -1.45 -4.04
CA TYR A 108 -2.33 -1.48 -5.32
C TYR A 108 -3.49 -0.49 -5.29
N ALA A 109 -3.51 0.44 -6.25
CA ALA A 109 -4.58 1.41 -6.40
C ALA A 109 -5.07 1.50 -7.85
N ARG A 110 -6.37 1.33 -8.05
CA ARG A 110 -7.01 1.64 -9.33
C ARG A 110 -7.09 3.14 -9.55
N LYS A 111 -6.89 3.56 -10.80
CA LYS A 111 -6.88 4.98 -11.19
C LYS A 111 -8.27 5.59 -11.29
N ASP A 112 -9.32 4.79 -11.42
CA ASP A 112 -10.71 5.26 -11.41
C ASP A 112 -11.30 5.41 -10.00
N TYR A 113 -10.47 5.27 -8.96
CA TYR A 113 -10.86 5.45 -7.57
C TYR A 113 -10.01 6.51 -6.89
N PHE A 114 -10.64 7.29 -6.01
CA PHE A 114 -9.92 8.22 -5.15
C PHE A 114 -9.05 7.39 -4.19
N PRO A 115 -7.71 7.53 -4.26
CA PRO A 115 -6.82 6.66 -3.53
C PRO A 115 -6.98 6.89 -2.02
N ARG A 116 -6.87 5.83 -1.23
CA ARG A 116 -6.41 6.04 0.15
C ARG A 116 -4.99 6.57 0.05
N ALA A 117 -4.68 7.64 0.77
CA ALA A 117 -3.33 8.18 0.83
C ALA A 117 -2.36 7.05 1.18
N PHE A 118 -1.49 6.67 0.23
CA PHE A 118 -0.37 5.80 0.52
C PHE A 118 0.38 6.42 1.72
N PRO A 119 0.66 5.66 2.78
CA PRO A 119 1.26 6.21 3.97
C PRO A 119 2.68 6.67 3.64
N GLY A 120 2.85 7.96 3.41
CA GLY A 120 4.13 8.58 3.15
C GLY A 120 4.03 9.66 2.09
N GLY A 121 4.06 10.92 2.51
CA GLY A 121 4.44 11.99 1.60
C GLY A 121 5.85 11.69 1.10
N MET A 122 5.98 11.36 -0.17
CA MET A 122 7.28 11.20 -0.81
C MET A 122 7.79 12.59 -1.17
N ASP A 123 8.84 13.04 -0.50
CA ASP A 123 9.64 14.16 -0.99
C ASP A 123 10.48 13.66 -2.16
N ILE A 124 9.93 13.79 -3.37
CA ILE A 124 10.51 13.25 -4.60
C ILE A 124 11.93 13.79 -4.86
N ASP A 125 12.23 15.00 -4.38
CA ASP A 125 13.54 15.64 -4.52
C ASP A 125 14.62 14.95 -3.66
N ALA A 126 14.21 14.17 -2.65
CA ALA A 126 15.11 13.39 -1.82
C ALA A 126 15.52 12.04 -2.44
N TYR A 127 14.95 11.67 -3.59
CA TYR A 127 15.18 10.37 -4.24
C TYR A 127 15.99 10.51 -5.54
N GLU A 128 17.02 9.68 -5.66
CA GLU A 128 17.58 9.35 -6.96
C GLU A 128 16.62 8.40 -7.68
N GLN A 129 16.34 8.66 -8.96
CA GLN A 129 15.33 7.96 -9.74
C GLN A 129 15.89 7.45 -11.06
N TRP A 130 15.50 6.24 -11.45
CA TRP A 130 15.87 5.68 -12.75
C TRP A 130 14.81 4.70 -13.28
N ASP A 131 14.70 4.64 -14.60
CA ASP A 131 13.84 3.68 -15.27
C ASP A 131 14.45 2.27 -15.25
N HIS A 132 13.58 1.28 -15.10
CA HIS A 132 13.92 -0.13 -15.27
C HIS A 132 12.85 -0.84 -16.10
N THR A 133 13.26 -1.83 -16.88
CA THR A 133 12.33 -2.72 -17.58
C THR A 133 12.61 -4.14 -17.14
N THR A 134 11.61 -4.79 -16.55
CA THR A 134 11.74 -6.18 -16.12
C THR A 134 11.98 -7.10 -17.32
N PRO A 135 12.50 -8.33 -17.10
CA PRO A 135 12.62 -9.32 -18.19
C PRO A 135 11.29 -9.61 -18.92
N GLY A 136 10.16 -9.43 -18.23
CA GLY A 136 8.81 -9.55 -18.81
C GLY A 136 8.32 -8.32 -19.58
N GLY A 137 9.13 -7.26 -19.67
CA GLY A 137 8.80 -6.02 -20.39
C GLY A 137 8.04 -4.97 -19.57
N THR A 138 7.76 -5.22 -18.30
CA THR A 138 7.10 -4.24 -17.42
C THR A 138 8.05 -3.08 -17.14
N LYS A 139 7.62 -1.86 -17.46
CA LYS A 139 8.36 -0.64 -17.11
C LYS A 139 8.12 -0.29 -15.65
N LEU A 140 9.20 0.02 -14.94
CA LEU A 140 9.21 0.41 -13.54
C LEU A 140 9.98 1.71 -13.40
N LEU A 141 9.51 2.59 -12.51
CA LEU A 141 10.33 3.66 -11.95
C LEU A 141 10.89 3.15 -10.62
N LEU A 142 12.20 3.15 -10.51
CA LEU A 142 12.91 2.84 -9.28
C LEU A 142 13.36 4.15 -8.63
N ALA A 143 13.15 4.28 -7.33
CA ALA A 143 13.60 5.43 -6.58
C ALA A 143 14.30 4.99 -5.30
N LEU A 144 15.42 5.62 -4.95
CA LEU A 144 16.15 5.36 -3.71
C LEU A 144 16.56 6.69 -3.09
N ASN A 145 16.22 6.88 -1.81
CA ASN A 145 16.71 8.05 -1.08
C ASN A 145 18.04 7.75 -0.37
N SER A 146 18.73 8.81 0.03
CA SER A 146 20.01 8.73 0.78
C SER A 146 19.90 8.04 2.14
N LYS A 147 18.68 7.84 2.63
CA LYS A 147 18.38 7.11 3.87
C LYS A 147 18.05 5.64 3.59
N GLY A 148 18.27 5.09 2.41
CA GLY A 148 18.04 3.65 2.16
C GLY A 148 16.56 3.24 2.10
N GLN A 149 15.64 4.19 1.94
CA GLN A 149 14.26 3.90 1.57
C GLN A 149 14.19 3.73 0.05
N GLY A 150 13.83 2.53 -0.39
CA GLY A 150 13.65 2.20 -1.79
C GLY A 150 12.16 2.15 -2.17
N GLU A 151 11.84 2.62 -3.36
CA GLU A 151 10.49 2.63 -3.92
C GLU A 151 10.52 2.01 -5.32
N ILE A 152 9.58 1.11 -5.58
CA ILE A 152 9.36 0.49 -6.89
C ILE A 152 7.95 0.86 -7.32
N ILE A 153 7.85 1.64 -8.39
CA ILE A 153 6.58 2.12 -8.91
C ILE A 153 6.33 1.46 -10.27
N ALA A 154 5.22 0.76 -10.38
CA ALA A 154 4.76 0.17 -11.63
C ALA A 154 3.44 0.83 -12.06
N GLU A 155 3.53 1.70 -13.07
CA GLU A 155 2.38 2.32 -13.68
C GLU A 155 1.74 1.35 -14.69
N GLN A 156 0.52 0.91 -14.41
CA GLN A 156 -0.28 0.08 -15.32
C GLN A 156 -1.32 0.94 -16.03
N GLU A 157 -2.04 0.39 -17.02
CA GLU A 157 -3.08 1.15 -17.73
C GLU A 157 -4.16 1.68 -16.76
N ASN A 158 -4.71 0.80 -15.91
CA ASN A 158 -5.86 1.09 -15.05
C ASN A 158 -5.53 1.14 -13.54
N ALA A 159 -4.28 0.91 -13.17
CA ALA A 159 -3.86 0.87 -11.77
C ALA A 159 -2.40 1.32 -11.61
N MET A 160 -2.03 1.58 -10.37
CA MET A 160 -0.67 1.84 -9.93
C MET A 160 -0.32 0.81 -8.86
N ILE A 161 0.87 0.24 -8.96
CA ILE A 161 1.48 -0.55 -7.90
C ILE A 161 2.66 0.25 -7.35
N MET A 162 2.74 0.31 -6.02
CA MET A 162 3.86 0.92 -5.32
C MET A 162 4.37 -0.06 -4.27
N ILE A 163 5.67 -0.34 -4.29
CA ILE A 163 6.32 -1.19 -3.30
C ILE A 163 7.39 -0.35 -2.61
N SER A 164 7.26 -0.19 -1.30
CA SER A 164 8.24 0.54 -0.50
C SER A 164 9.05 -0.44 0.33
N ILE A 165 10.37 -0.28 0.35
CA ILE A 165 11.32 -1.16 1.02
C ILE A 165 12.19 -0.30 1.95
N ASP A 166 12.12 -0.56 3.25
CA ASP A 166 12.96 0.09 4.25
C ASP A 166 14.25 -0.71 4.46
N GLY A 167 15.34 -0.23 3.84
CA GLY A 167 16.68 -0.81 3.96
C GLY A 167 17.35 -0.59 5.32
N ASN A 168 16.86 0.32 6.15
CA ASN A 168 17.49 0.67 7.42
C ASN A 168 16.92 -0.10 8.60
N ARG A 169 15.68 -0.58 8.54
CA ARG A 169 15.09 -1.29 9.69
C ARG A 169 15.85 -2.59 10.01
N ALA A 170 16.54 -3.18 9.03
CA ALA A 170 17.45 -4.31 9.21
C ALA A 170 18.59 -4.01 10.22
N THR A 171 19.02 -2.75 10.39
CA THR A 171 20.07 -2.35 11.34
C THR A 171 19.55 -1.85 12.69
N SER A 172 18.23 -1.64 12.82
CA SER A 172 17.60 -1.04 14.02
C SER A 172 17.40 -2.00 15.21
N HIS A 173 17.73 -3.29 15.08
CA HIS A 173 17.59 -4.27 16.17
C HIS A 173 18.76 -4.31 17.18
N THR A 174 19.62 -3.28 17.23
CA THR A 174 20.70 -3.17 18.25
C THR A 174 20.44 -2.18 19.39
N ALA A 175 19.22 -1.65 19.56
CA ALA A 175 18.94 -0.76 20.68
C ALA A 175 17.52 -0.92 21.26
N TYR A 176 17.27 -2.04 21.95
CA TYR A 176 16.38 -2.10 23.12
C TYR A 176 16.89 -3.17 24.09
#